data_AF-A0A9N9EPT0-F1
#
_entry.id   AF-A0A9N9EPT0-F1
#
_cell.length_a   1.000
_cell.length_b   1.000
_cell.length_c   1.000
_cell.angle_alpha   90.00
_cell.angle_beta   90.00
_cell.angle_gamma   90.00
#
_symmetry.space_group_name_H-M   'P 1'
#
loop_
_entity.id
_entity.type
_entity.pdbx_description
1 polymer ?
#
loop_
_entity_poly.entity_id
_entity_poly.type
_entity_poly.pdbx_seq_one_letter_code
_entity_poly.pdbx_strand_id
1 'polypeptide(L)'
;DTFLLRQSYSASSYCNVYNDTTLSCKTLSSTFNRINNNYIIIANDDFVRTSKYNDPVSGIKEESTEALLRLNLDGASYFSNSNQSQLLDDLLQRIKSSIPLLNDRLKITHNVQSDPSDSSKLLIEFSIDKAINPLNDSSANDIINDLDFIIKNKYISAFSDKKFMMFLDEQYGFQAKPK
;
A
#
# COMPACT_ATOMS: atom_id res chain seq x y z
N ASP A 1 -17.04 6.90 -2.48
CA ASP A 1 -17.84 6.98 -3.72
C ASP A 1 -17.98 5.63 -4.40
N THR A 2 -19.23 5.21 -4.67
CA THR A 2 -19.54 3.97 -5.38
C THR A 2 -19.57 4.23 -6.89
N PHE A 3 -18.56 3.76 -7.61
CA PHE A 3 -18.55 3.81 -9.07
C PHE A 3 -19.55 2.80 -9.66
N LEU A 4 -20.32 3.23 -10.67
CA LEU A 4 -21.18 2.31 -11.43
C LEU A 4 -20.33 1.51 -12.42
N LEU A 5 -20.18 0.20 -12.18
CA LEU A 5 -19.49 -0.72 -13.09
C LEU A 5 -20.36 -0.98 -14.33
N ARG A 6 -19.85 -0.63 -15.51
CA ARG A 6 -20.58 -0.79 -16.79
C ARG A 6 -20.19 -2.03 -17.59
N GLN A 7 -18.94 -2.47 -17.44
CA GLN A 7 -18.42 -3.68 -18.09
C GLN A 7 -17.21 -4.17 -17.28
N SER A 8 -17.07 -5.48 -17.16
CA SER A 8 -15.89 -6.14 -16.62
C SER A 8 -15.48 -7.30 -17.53
N TYR A 9 -14.22 -7.72 -17.44
CA TYR A 9 -13.68 -8.86 -18.15
C TYR A 9 -13.15 -9.85 -17.12
N SER A 10 -13.66 -11.09 -17.11
CA SER A 10 -13.24 -12.13 -16.15
C SER A 10 -12.35 -13.21 -16.77
N ALA A 11 -12.10 -13.19 -18.08
CA ALA A 11 -11.22 -14.14 -18.77
C ALA A 11 -10.98 -13.68 -20.23
N SER A 12 -9.92 -14.20 -20.85
CA SER A 12 -9.32 -13.80 -22.15
C SER A 12 -10.24 -13.83 -23.39
N SER A 13 -11.47 -14.34 -23.32
CA SER A 13 -12.32 -14.49 -24.52
C SER A 13 -12.72 -13.15 -25.18
N TYR A 14 -12.64 -12.05 -24.45
CA TYR A 14 -12.95 -10.71 -24.95
C TYR A 14 -11.72 -9.83 -25.17
N CYS A 15 -10.54 -10.30 -24.76
CA CYS A 15 -9.29 -9.54 -24.79
C CYS A 15 -8.17 -10.36 -25.43
N ASN A 16 -7.54 -9.83 -26.47
CA ASN A 16 -6.43 -10.50 -27.15
C ASN A 16 -5.13 -9.71 -26.97
N VAL A 17 -4.03 -10.44 -26.81
CA VAL A 17 -2.68 -9.88 -26.79
C VAL A 17 -2.18 -9.75 -28.24
N TYR A 18 -1.68 -8.58 -28.59
CA TYR A 18 -1.05 -8.25 -29.86
C TYR A 18 0.39 -7.80 -29.61
N ASN A 19 1.32 -8.30 -30.43
CA ASN A 19 2.73 -7.93 -30.41
C ASN A 19 3.36 -7.99 -29.00
N ASP A 20 2.94 -8.97 -28.19
CA ASP A 20 3.40 -9.28 -26.82
C ASP A 20 3.30 -8.16 -25.78
N THR A 21 2.83 -6.98 -26.16
CA THR A 21 2.86 -5.77 -25.32
C THR A 21 1.54 -5.01 -25.33
N THR A 22 0.62 -5.33 -26.24
CA THR A 22 -0.66 -4.63 -26.39
C THR A 22 -1.82 -5.57 -26.07
N LEU A 23 -2.71 -5.17 -25.16
CA LEU A 23 -3.97 -5.87 -24.93
C LEU A 23 -5.12 -5.09 -25.56
N SER A 24 -5.89 -5.74 -26.44
CA SER A 24 -7.10 -5.16 -27.03
C SER A 24 -8.33 -5.91 -26.54
N CYS A 25 -9.26 -5.19 -25.91
CA CYS A 25 -10.50 -5.73 -25.36
C CYS A 25 -11.73 -5.20 -26.09
N LYS A 26 -12.70 -6.08 -26.37
CA LYS A 26 -13.97 -5.71 -27.02
C LYS A 26 -14.92 -5.02 -26.07
N THR A 27 -15.33 -3.79 -26.41
CA THR A 27 -16.28 -3.00 -25.64
C THR A 27 -17.71 -3.21 -26.11
N LEU A 28 -18.68 -3.18 -25.19
CA LEU A 28 -20.10 -3.14 -25.54
C LEU A 28 -20.49 -1.72 -25.98
N SER A 29 -21.46 -1.60 -26.87
CA SER A 29 -22.01 -0.30 -27.28
C SER A 29 -22.62 0.49 -26.10
N SER A 30 -23.03 -0.20 -25.04
CA SER A 30 -23.56 0.38 -23.80
C SER A 30 -22.49 0.91 -22.83
N THR A 31 -21.22 0.52 -23.00
CA THR A 31 -20.14 0.84 -22.04
C THR A 31 -19.81 2.33 -22.05
N PHE A 32 -19.57 2.90 -23.23
CA PHE A 32 -19.24 4.32 -23.41
C PHE A 32 -20.40 5.07 -24.10
N ASN A 33 -21.61 4.90 -23.57
CA ASN A 33 -22.84 5.33 -24.25
C ASN A 33 -23.24 6.80 -24.09
N ARG A 34 -22.40 7.64 -23.47
CA ARG A 34 -22.66 9.07 -23.30
C ARG A 34 -21.57 9.88 -24.01
N ILE A 35 -22.00 10.68 -24.97
CA ILE A 35 -21.14 11.61 -25.71
C ILE A 35 -20.59 12.66 -24.72
N ASN A 36 -19.34 13.08 -24.91
CA ASN A 36 -18.66 14.10 -24.10
C ASN A 36 -18.63 13.80 -22.59
N ASN A 37 -18.60 12.53 -22.20
CA ASN A 37 -18.47 12.12 -20.81
C ASN A 37 -17.13 11.41 -20.57
N ASN A 38 -16.60 11.55 -19.35
CA ASN A 38 -15.40 10.85 -18.92
C ASN A 38 -15.76 9.49 -18.34
N TYR A 39 -14.98 8.49 -18.70
CA TYR A 39 -15.08 7.13 -18.17
C TYR A 39 -13.75 6.71 -17.59
N ILE A 40 -13.79 5.98 -16.48
CA ILE A 40 -12.60 5.45 -15.83
C ILE A 40 -12.49 3.98 -16.23
N ILE A 41 -11.32 3.60 -16.74
CA ILE A 41 -10.95 2.21 -16.95
C ILE A 41 -10.02 1.84 -15.80
N ILE A 42 -10.33 0.75 -15.11
CA ILE A 42 -9.50 0.20 -14.04
C ILE A 42 -8.98 -1.14 -14.55
N ALA A 43 -7.66 -1.27 -14.62
CA ALA A 43 -7.01 -2.56 -14.71
C ALA A 43 -6.59 -2.94 -13.29
N ASN A 44 -7.04 -4.08 -12.79
CA ASN A 44 -6.61 -4.57 -11.48
C ASN A 44 -5.16 -5.08 -11.54
N ASP A 45 -4.53 -5.23 -10.38
CA ASP A 45 -3.29 -5.98 -10.29
C ASP A 45 -3.48 -7.40 -10.84
N ASP A 46 -2.43 -7.94 -11.45
CA ASP A 46 -2.44 -9.26 -12.09
C ASP A 46 -3.38 -9.37 -13.30
N PHE A 47 -3.88 -8.24 -13.82
CA PHE A 47 -4.67 -8.23 -15.07
C PHE A 47 -3.84 -8.67 -16.29
N VAL A 48 -2.53 -8.44 -16.26
CA VAL A 48 -1.56 -8.92 -17.25
C VAL A 48 -0.39 -9.54 -16.50
N ARG A 49 0.25 -10.57 -17.07
CA ARG A 49 1.47 -11.18 -16.53
C ARG A 49 2.61 -11.11 -17.55
N THR A 50 3.84 -11.08 -17.06
CA THR A 50 5.03 -11.16 -17.93
C THR A 50 5.14 -12.58 -18.51
N SER A 51 5.43 -12.70 -19.81
CA SER A 51 5.55 -14.01 -20.47
C SER A 51 6.76 -14.82 -19.98
N LYS A 52 7.85 -14.14 -19.60
CA LYS A 52 9.11 -14.76 -19.21
C LYS A 52 9.10 -15.35 -17.80
N TYR A 53 8.50 -14.67 -16.84
CA TYR A 53 8.55 -15.04 -15.42
C TYR A 53 7.17 -15.39 -14.86
N ASN A 54 6.09 -15.16 -15.62
CA ASN A 54 4.71 -15.32 -15.18
C ASN A 54 4.35 -14.42 -13.99
N ASP A 55 5.07 -13.31 -13.83
CA ASP A 55 4.87 -12.38 -12.73
C ASP A 55 3.72 -11.41 -13.03
N PRO A 56 2.87 -11.10 -12.03
CA PRO A 56 1.77 -10.14 -12.17
C PRO A 56 2.30 -8.74 -12.50
N VAL A 57 1.69 -8.10 -13.48
CA VAL A 57 1.88 -6.67 -13.78
C VAL A 57 0.87 -5.87 -12.96
N SER A 58 1.34 -4.80 -12.32
CA SER A 58 0.47 -3.91 -11.56
C SER A 58 -0.54 -3.19 -12.45
N GLY A 59 -1.75 -3.06 -11.93
CA GLY A 59 -2.88 -2.43 -12.61
C GLY A 59 -2.79 -0.91 -12.75
N ILE A 60 -3.88 -0.34 -13.27
CA ILE A 60 -4.16 1.09 -13.39
C ILE A 60 -5.24 1.47 -12.37
N LYS A 61 -4.87 1.49 -11.09
CA LYS A 61 -5.28 2.50 -10.08
C LYS A 61 -4.85 2.07 -8.67
N GLU A 62 -3.76 2.67 -8.22
CA GLU A 62 -3.68 3.57 -7.07
C GLU A 62 -2.31 4.26 -7.16
N GLU A 63 -2.28 5.60 -7.10
CA GLU A 63 -1.00 6.35 -7.12
C GLU A 63 -0.14 5.96 -5.91
N SER A 64 -0.82 5.63 -4.80
CA SER A 64 -0.23 5.11 -3.59
C SER A 64 -1.18 4.16 -2.87
N THR A 65 -0.60 3.19 -2.16
CA THR A 65 -1.30 2.32 -1.24
C THR A 65 -1.24 2.91 0.16
N GLU A 66 -2.38 3.03 0.83
CA GLU A 66 -2.45 3.43 2.22
C GLU A 66 -2.21 2.23 3.13
N ALA A 67 -1.44 2.42 4.19
CA ALA A 67 -1.13 1.38 5.16
C ALA A 67 -1.17 1.95 6.59
N LEU A 68 -1.41 1.07 7.56
CA LEU A 68 -1.58 1.41 8.96
C LEU A 68 -0.51 0.71 9.80
N LEU A 69 0.08 1.48 10.70
CA LEU A 69 0.91 1.01 11.79
C LEU A 69 0.19 1.28 13.11
N ARG A 70 0.21 0.33 14.04
CA ARG A 70 -0.40 0.53 15.36
C ARG A 70 0.66 0.76 16.44
N LEU A 71 0.43 1.77 17.28
CA LEU A 71 1.13 1.93 18.54
C LEU A 71 0.49 1.07 19.62
N ASN A 72 1.30 0.46 20.48
CA ASN A 72 0.81 -0.19 21.69
C ASN A 72 0.39 0.84 22.75
N LEU A 73 -0.11 0.38 23.89
CA LEU A 73 -0.63 1.24 24.96
C LEU A 73 0.40 2.29 25.42
N ASP A 74 1.64 1.85 25.67
CA ASP A 74 2.73 2.73 26.10
C ASP A 74 3.09 3.74 25.02
N GLY A 75 3.13 3.28 23.76
CA GLY A 75 3.36 4.11 22.58
C GLY A 75 2.30 5.18 22.40
N ALA A 76 1.02 4.82 22.53
CA ALA A 76 -0.09 5.75 22.44
C ALA A 76 -0.01 6.83 23.52
N SER A 77 0.25 6.42 24.78
CA SER A 77 0.44 7.35 25.89
C SER A 77 1.63 8.29 25.66
N TYR A 78 2.77 7.74 25.22
CA TYR A 78 3.97 8.52 24.93
C TYR A 78 3.72 9.53 23.80
N PHE A 79 3.03 9.12 22.74
CA PHE A 79 2.69 9.95 21.59
C PHE A 79 1.79 11.13 21.99
N SER A 80 0.76 10.89 22.80
CA SER A 80 -0.16 11.94 23.25
C SER A 80 0.52 13.02 24.12
N ASN A 81 1.61 12.68 24.80
CA ASN A 81 2.31 13.59 25.73
C ASN A 81 3.56 14.25 25.14
N SER A 82 3.84 14.06 23.84
CA SER A 82 5.07 14.48 23.19
C SER A 82 4.82 15.39 21.98
N ASN A 83 5.89 15.90 21.36
CA ASN A 83 5.79 16.58 20.07
C ASN A 83 5.48 15.56 18.96
N GLN A 84 4.19 15.43 18.64
CA GLN A 84 3.67 14.44 17.72
C GLN A 84 4.33 14.49 16.34
N SER A 85 4.47 15.68 15.74
CA SER A 85 5.05 15.81 14.39
C SER A 85 6.49 15.28 14.36
N GLN A 86 7.31 15.69 15.32
CA GLN A 86 8.71 15.26 15.41
C GLN A 86 8.80 13.74 15.61
N LEU A 87 7.91 13.15 16.41
CA LEU A 87 7.86 11.70 16.60
C LEU A 87 7.50 10.95 15.32
N LEU A 88 6.56 11.48 14.53
CA LEU A 88 6.18 10.89 13.25
C LEU A 88 7.35 10.95 12.25
N ASP A 89 8.07 12.08 12.20
CA ASP A 89 9.24 12.24 11.34
C ASP A 89 10.38 11.29 11.75
N ASP A 90 10.69 11.22 13.04
CA ASP A 90 11.70 10.32 13.60
C ASP A 90 11.34 8.84 13.35
N LEU A 91 10.05 8.48 13.49
CA LEU A 91 9.54 7.15 13.19
C LEU A 91 9.77 6.81 11.72
N LEU A 92 9.38 7.70 10.80
CA LEU A 92 9.55 7.49 9.36
C LEU A 92 11.02 7.28 8.98
N GLN A 93 11.94 8.10 9.50
CA GLN A 93 13.37 7.96 9.24
C GLN A 93 13.93 6.63 9.77
N ARG A 94 13.50 6.21 10.96
CA ARG A 94 13.95 4.94 11.54
C ARG A 94 13.40 3.74 10.79
N ILE A 95 12.17 3.82 10.28
CA ILE A 95 11.60 2.78 9.41
C ILE A 95 12.40 2.71 8.10
N LYS A 96 12.61 3.84 7.42
CA LYS A 96 13.39 3.91 6.16
C LYS A 96 14.81 3.37 6.29
N SER A 97 15.46 3.58 7.43
CA SER A 97 16.81 3.03 7.68
C SER A 97 16.84 1.55 8.02
N SER A 98 15.69 0.86 8.12
CA SER A 98 15.62 -0.54 8.51
C SER A 98 15.23 -1.49 7.38
N ILE A 99 14.77 -0.94 6.25
CA ILE A 99 14.41 -1.69 5.06
C ILE A 99 15.10 -1.10 3.83
N PRO A 100 15.54 -1.94 2.88
CA PRO A 100 16.16 -1.47 1.64
C PRO A 100 15.11 -0.89 0.71
N LEU A 101 14.68 0.36 0.96
CA LEU A 101 13.78 1.09 0.08
C LEU A 101 14.58 1.83 -1.00
N LEU A 102 14.34 1.46 -2.26
CA LEU A 102 14.75 2.26 -3.40
C LEU A 102 13.75 3.40 -3.59
N ASN A 103 14.26 4.64 -3.55
CA ASN A 103 13.50 5.89 -3.69
C ASN A 103 12.64 6.27 -2.46
N ASP A 104 12.23 7.54 -2.39
CA ASP A 104 11.49 8.12 -1.26
C ASP A 104 9.98 7.84 -1.30
N ARG A 105 9.61 6.56 -1.48
CA ARG A 105 8.23 6.14 -1.77
C ARG A 105 7.36 5.92 -0.53
N LEU A 106 7.97 5.65 0.63
CA LEU A 106 7.25 5.52 1.90
C LEU A 106 7.12 6.89 2.56
N LYS A 107 5.90 7.32 2.83
CA LYS A 107 5.58 8.61 3.44
C LYS A 107 4.65 8.40 4.62
N ILE A 108 4.74 9.28 5.61
CA ILE A 108 3.76 9.37 6.68
C ILE A 108 2.75 10.45 6.30
N THR A 109 1.44 10.18 6.46
CA THR A 109 0.40 11.14 6.05
C THR A 109 0.07 12.14 7.16
N HIS A 110 0.62 11.92 8.36
CA HIS A 110 0.26 12.61 9.61
C HIS A 110 -1.20 12.39 10.06
N ASN A 111 -1.94 11.49 9.40
CA ASN A 111 -3.23 11.05 9.90
C ASN A 111 -3.00 10.01 11.02
N VAL A 112 -3.42 10.37 12.23
CA VAL A 112 -3.35 9.52 13.42
C VAL A 112 -4.74 9.45 14.05
N GLN A 113 -5.23 8.24 14.27
CA GLN A 113 -6.58 7.99 14.79
C GLN A 113 -6.57 6.93 15.88
N SER A 114 -7.57 6.93 16.77
CA SER A 114 -7.78 5.82 17.70
C SER A 114 -8.09 4.54 16.93
N ASP A 115 -7.58 3.40 17.40
CA ASP A 115 -7.94 2.11 16.84
C ASP A 115 -9.43 1.81 17.17
N PRO A 116 -10.29 1.55 16.15
CA PRO A 116 -11.71 1.23 16.37
C PRO A 116 -11.95 -0.03 17.22
N SER A 117 -10.99 -0.97 17.21
CA SER A 117 -11.06 -2.21 18.00
C SER A 117 -10.54 -2.06 19.42
N ASP A 118 -9.72 -1.04 19.68
CA ASP A 118 -9.14 -0.75 21.00
C ASP A 118 -8.77 0.74 21.08
N SER A 119 -9.65 1.56 21.65
CA SER A 119 -9.47 3.01 21.72
C SER A 119 -8.27 3.47 22.55
N SER A 120 -7.62 2.56 23.29
CA SER A 120 -6.38 2.86 24.02
C SER A 120 -5.13 2.88 23.13
N LYS A 121 -5.26 2.42 21.88
CA LYS A 121 -4.19 2.36 20.89
C LYS A 121 -4.42 3.37 19.77
N LEU A 122 -3.34 3.70 19.06
CA LEU A 122 -3.35 4.65 17.95
C LEU A 122 -2.90 3.97 16.66
N LEU A 123 -3.58 4.29 15.56
CA LEU A 123 -3.22 3.92 14.21
C LEU A 123 -2.59 5.13 13.53
N ILE A 124 -1.39 4.94 12.98
CA ILE A 124 -0.64 5.91 12.20
C ILE A 124 -0.73 5.48 10.74
N GLU A 125 -1.17 6.40 9.88
CA GLU A 125 -1.30 6.14 8.46
C GLU A 125 -0.04 6.52 7.68
N PHE A 126 0.32 5.62 6.77
CA PHE A 126 1.39 5.75 5.81
C PHE A 126 0.82 5.69 4.40
N SER A 127 1.54 6.30 3.47
CA SER A 127 1.30 6.23 2.04
C SER A 127 2.53 5.65 1.36
N ILE A 128 2.31 4.70 0.46
CA ILE A 128 3.37 4.02 -0.30
C ILE A 128 3.12 4.28 -1.78
N ASP A 129 3.91 5.17 -2.39
CA ASP A 129 3.82 5.46 -3.82
C ASP A 129 4.09 4.18 -4.63
N LYS A 130 3.52 4.07 -5.84
CA LYS A 130 3.75 2.93 -6.75
C LYS A 130 5.22 2.79 -7.16
N ALA A 131 5.63 1.57 -7.50
CA ALA A 131 6.94 1.26 -8.08
C ALA A 131 7.14 2.03 -9.39
N ILE A 132 8.26 2.76 -9.49
CA ILE A 132 8.61 3.50 -10.71
C ILE A 132 9.05 2.49 -11.77
N ASN A 133 9.87 1.51 -11.37
CA ASN A 133 10.27 0.39 -12.20
C ASN A 133 9.85 -0.94 -11.55
N PRO A 134 8.70 -1.54 -11.95
CA PRO A 134 8.21 -2.78 -11.36
C PRO A 134 9.14 -3.99 -11.47
N LEU A 135 10.15 -3.95 -12.35
CA LEU A 135 11.12 -5.05 -12.49
C LEU A 135 12.25 -5.00 -11.45
N ASN A 136 12.48 -3.83 -10.84
CA ASN A 136 13.62 -3.59 -9.94
C ASN A 136 13.21 -3.03 -8.57
N ASP A 137 12.06 -2.38 -8.48
CA ASP A 137 11.57 -1.75 -7.26
C ASP A 137 10.55 -2.65 -6.57
N SER A 138 10.65 -2.77 -5.24
CA SER A 138 9.65 -3.48 -4.42
C SER A 138 8.24 -2.92 -4.64
N SER A 139 7.25 -3.80 -4.77
CA SER A 139 5.85 -3.40 -4.81
C SER A 139 5.40 -2.83 -3.46
N ALA A 140 4.25 -2.15 -3.42
CA ALA A 140 3.70 -1.69 -2.14
C ALA A 140 3.40 -2.86 -1.19
N ASN A 141 2.95 -4.00 -1.74
CA ASN A 141 2.71 -5.21 -0.96
C ASN A 141 3.99 -5.79 -0.37
N ASP A 142 5.10 -5.77 -1.11
CA ASP A 142 6.39 -6.23 -0.61
C ASP A 142 6.85 -5.36 0.58
N ILE A 143 6.73 -4.03 0.45
CA ILE A 143 7.05 -3.08 1.52
C ILE A 143 6.16 -3.33 2.75
N ILE A 144 4.86 -3.56 2.54
CA ILE A 144 3.92 -3.83 3.63
C ILE A 144 4.33 -5.12 4.37
N ASN A 145 4.58 -6.19 3.62
CA ASN A 145 4.97 -7.48 4.18
C ASN A 145 6.29 -7.41 4.94
N ASP A 146 7.31 -6.75 4.37
CA ASP A 146 8.62 -6.59 5.02
C ASP A 146 8.49 -5.86 6.36
N LEU A 147 7.73 -4.76 6.38
CA LEU A 147 7.49 -4.01 7.62
C LEU A 147 6.65 -4.80 8.62
N ASP A 148 5.65 -5.54 8.16
CA ASP A 148 4.84 -6.41 9.02
C ASP A 148 5.73 -7.46 9.71
N PHE A 149 6.58 -8.15 8.94
CA PHE A 149 7.53 -9.14 9.47
C PHE A 149 8.52 -8.50 10.45
N ILE A 150 9.08 -7.35 10.12
CA ILE A 150 10.06 -6.66 10.98
C ILE A 150 9.43 -6.22 12.31
N ILE A 151 8.19 -5.71 12.28
CA ILE A 151 7.47 -5.26 13.50
C ILE A 151 7.04 -6.45 14.36
N LYS A 152 6.46 -7.49 13.75
CA LYS A 152 6.07 -8.72 14.47
C LYS A 152 7.26 -9.41 15.12
N ASN A 153 8.46 -9.24 14.56
CA ASN A 153 9.72 -9.79 15.06
C ASN A 153 10.65 -8.70 15.62
N LYS A 154 10.11 -7.56 16.10
CA LYS A 154 10.88 -6.35 16.47
C LYS A 154 12.03 -6.58 17.46
N TYR A 155 11.98 -7.65 18.27
CA TYR A 155 13.02 -7.98 19.25
C TYR A 155 14.27 -8.65 18.64
N ILE A 156 14.18 -9.16 17.40
CA ILE A 156 15.28 -9.83 16.69
C ILE A 156 15.53 -9.25 15.30
N SER A 157 14.79 -8.22 14.89
CA SER A 157 14.92 -7.55 13.60
C SER A 157 15.77 -6.28 13.70
N ALA A 158 15.90 -5.53 12.60
CA ALA A 158 16.57 -4.23 12.56
C ALA A 158 15.95 -3.15 13.49
N PHE A 159 14.89 -3.49 14.22
CA PHE A 159 14.25 -2.66 15.23
C PHE A 159 14.70 -2.94 16.67
N SER A 160 15.45 -4.02 16.91
CA SER A 160 15.75 -4.51 18.26
C SER A 160 16.56 -3.53 19.12
N ASP A 161 17.36 -2.67 18.50
CA ASP A 161 18.20 -1.65 19.17
C ASP A 161 17.60 -0.23 19.10
N LYS A 162 16.43 -0.06 18.49
CA LYS A 162 15.83 1.26 18.24
C LYS A 162 14.82 1.62 19.33
N LYS A 163 15.18 2.61 20.18
CA LYS A 163 14.40 3.10 21.34
C LYS A 163 12.91 3.39 21.08
N PHE A 164 12.52 3.72 19.85
CA PHE A 164 11.12 3.97 19.50
C PHE A 164 10.33 2.74 19.08
N MET A 165 11.02 1.67 18.69
CA MET A 165 10.36 0.51 18.10
C MET A 165 9.67 -0.37 19.15
N MET A 166 10.05 -0.22 20.43
CA MET A 166 9.33 -0.87 21.53
C MET A 166 7.86 -0.45 21.61
N PHE A 167 7.51 0.74 21.10
CA PHE A 167 6.16 1.31 21.09
C PHE A 167 5.26 0.79 19.96
N LEU A 168 5.82 0.06 18.99
CA LEU A 168 5.02 -0.53 17.91
C LEU A 168 4.28 -1.76 18.42
N ASP A 169 3.03 -1.94 18.05
CA ASP A 169 2.25 -3.13 18.41
C ASP A 169 2.63 -4.31 17.51
N GLU A 170 3.40 -5.24 18.06
CA GLU A 170 3.87 -6.44 17.37
C GLU A 170 2.74 -7.44 17.07
N GLN A 171 1.59 -7.38 17.75
CA GLN A 171 0.45 -8.25 17.43
C GLN A 171 -0.31 -7.73 16.21
N TYR A 172 -0.27 -6.41 15.97
CA TYR A 172 -0.88 -5.80 14.79
C TYR A 172 0.06 -5.82 13.59
N GLY A 173 1.31 -5.41 13.76
CA GLY A 173 2.28 -5.29 12.68
C GLY A 173 2.03 -4.07 11.78
N PHE A 174 2.09 -4.28 10.47
CA PHE A 174 1.88 -3.25 9.45
C PHE A 174 0.95 -3.77 8.36
N GLN A 175 -0.15 -3.06 8.08
CA GLN A 175 -1.23 -3.62 7.26
C GLN A 175 -1.74 -2.63 6.23
N ALA A 176 -2.14 -3.11 5.05
CA ALA A 176 -2.87 -2.29 4.09
C ALA A 176 -4.15 -1.74 4.74
N LYS A 177 -4.43 -0.45 4.53
CA LYS A 177 -5.64 0.18 5.05
C LYS A 177 -6.86 -0.37 4.30
N PRO A 178 -7.90 -0.90 4.98
CA PRO A 178 -9.13 -1.32 4.33
C PRO A 178 -9.81 -0.16 3.60
N LYS A 179 -10.33 -0.41 2.40
CA LYS A 179 -11.08 0.56 1.59
C LYS A 179 -12.56 0.59 1.94
#